data_AF-A0A1J3DDR2-F1
#
_entry.id   AF-A0A1J3DDR2-F1
#
_cell.length_a   1.000
_cell.length_b   1.000
_cell.length_c   1.000
_cell.angle_alpha   90.00
_cell.angle_beta   90.00
_cell.angle_gamma   90.00
#
_symmetry.space_group_name_H-M   'P 1'
#
loop_
_entity.id
_entity.type
_entity.pdbx_description
1 polymer ?
#
loop_
_entity_poly.entity_id
_entity_poly.type
_entity_poly.pdbx_seq_one_letter_code
_entity_poly.pdbx_strand_id
1 'polypeptide(L)'
;LYPNLVTKETLLTPQELAPFKNFSSQLAALDFIACAASDVFAMTDSGSQLSSLVSGFRTYYGNGHAPTLRPNKKRLAAILSDSETIKWEIFEDRIRKMVVEGQKIRRRPYGRSIY
;
A
#
# COMPACT_ATOMS: atom_id res chain seq x y z
N LEU A 1 -4.39 -19.93 -0.92
CA LEU A 1 -4.05 -18.64 -1.57
C LEU A 1 -3.75 -17.64 -0.45
N TYR A 2 -2.56 -17.04 -0.42
CA TYR A 2 -2.06 -16.09 0.61
C TYR A 2 -2.12 -16.59 2.07
N PRO A 3 -1.17 -17.44 2.52
CA PRO A 3 -1.18 -18.02 3.86
C PRO A 3 -1.02 -16.99 5.00
N ASN A 4 -0.52 -15.79 4.69
CA ASN A 4 -0.26 -14.72 5.66
C ASN A 4 -1.25 -13.55 5.50
N LEU A 5 -2.43 -13.78 4.91
CA LEU A 5 -3.46 -12.75 4.81
C LEU A 5 -4.14 -12.60 6.17
N VAL A 6 -3.94 -11.45 6.80
CA VAL A 6 -4.54 -11.09 8.10
C VAL A 6 -5.44 -9.87 7.88
N THR A 7 -6.66 -9.93 8.40
CA THR A 7 -7.60 -8.81 8.46
C THR A 7 -7.77 -8.35 9.90
N LYS A 8 -8.38 -7.18 10.12
CA LYS A 8 -8.67 -6.66 11.46
C LYS A 8 -9.57 -7.59 12.28
N GLU A 9 -10.48 -8.31 11.62
CA GLU A 9 -11.36 -9.30 12.26
C GLU A 9 -10.59 -10.56 12.68
N THR A 10 -9.47 -10.86 12.03
CA THR A 10 -8.59 -11.96 12.43
C THR A 10 -7.53 -11.55 13.46
N LEU A 11 -7.16 -10.27 13.50
CA LEU A 11 -6.13 -9.74 14.39
C LEU A 11 -6.68 -9.37 15.78
N LEU A 12 -7.91 -8.83 15.83
CA LEU A 12 -8.56 -8.36 17.05
C LEU A 12 -9.64 -9.34 17.50
N THR A 13 -9.81 -9.48 18.81
CA THR A 13 -10.94 -10.23 19.37
C THR A 13 -12.27 -9.51 19.10
N PRO A 14 -13.41 -10.23 19.12
CA PRO A 14 -14.72 -9.60 18.98
C PRO A 14 -15.02 -8.51 20.01
N GLN A 15 -14.42 -8.63 21.20
CA GLN A 15 -14.56 -7.67 22.31
C GLN A 15 -13.77 -6.39 22.04
N GLU A 16 -12.53 -6.50 21.53
CA GLU A 16 -11.72 -5.35 21.12
C GLU A 16 -12.31 -4.61 19.93
N LEU A 17 -12.99 -5.33 19.02
CA LEU A 17 -13.62 -4.73 17.84
C LEU A 17 -15.01 -4.12 18.14
N ALA A 18 -15.68 -4.57 19.22
CA ALA A 18 -17.05 -4.15 19.55
C ALA A 18 -17.25 -2.62 19.63
N PRO A 19 -16.33 -1.82 20.22
CA PRO A 19 -16.49 -0.37 20.29
C PRO A 19 -16.51 0.31 18.91
N PHE A 20 -15.93 -0.31 17.87
CA PHE A 20 -15.74 0.31 16.56
C PHE A 20 -16.80 -0.08 15.52
N LYS A 21 -17.60 -1.14 15.78
CA LYS A 21 -18.52 -1.74 14.79
C LYS A 21 -19.54 -0.77 14.18
N ASN A 22 -20.00 0.22 14.95
CA ASN A 22 -20.99 1.21 14.50
C ASN A 22 -20.37 2.58 14.17
N PHE A 23 -19.05 2.70 14.24
CA PHE A 23 -18.33 3.97 14.05
C PHE A 23 -17.33 3.81 12.91
N SER A 24 -17.81 3.99 11.67
CA SER A 24 -17.00 3.82 10.46
C SER A 24 -15.69 4.63 10.48
N SER A 25 -15.71 5.86 10.99
CA SER A 25 -14.51 6.70 11.11
C SER A 25 -13.49 6.14 12.09
N GLN A 26 -13.95 5.58 13.22
CA GLN A 26 -13.06 4.98 14.22
C GLN A 26 -12.51 3.64 13.73
N LEU A 27 -13.35 2.84 13.05
CA LEU A 27 -12.92 1.60 12.42
C LEU A 27 -11.86 1.87 11.33
N ALA A 28 -12.02 2.93 10.54
CA ALA A 28 -11.03 3.37 9.56
C ALA A 28 -9.75 3.92 10.21
N ALA A 29 -9.82 4.45 11.43
CA ALA A 29 -8.64 4.85 12.19
C ALA A 29 -7.74 3.66 12.54
N LEU A 30 -8.31 2.47 12.76
CA LEU A 30 -7.52 1.24 12.93
C LEU A 30 -6.73 0.91 11.67
N ASP A 31 -7.36 1.03 10.49
CA ASP A 31 -6.69 0.81 9.21
C ASP A 31 -5.53 1.81 9.02
N PHE A 32 -5.71 3.07 9.41
CA PHE A 32 -4.64 4.09 9.42
C PHE A 32 -3.49 3.71 10.35
N ILE A 33 -3.75 3.35 11.60
CA ILE A 33 -2.71 2.99 12.59
C ILE A 33 -1.88 1.82 12.09
N ALA A 34 -2.53 0.76 11.58
CA ALA A 34 -1.85 -0.40 11.03
C ALA A 34 -0.96 -0.04 9.82
N CYS A 35 -1.45 0.79 8.91
CA CYS A 35 -0.68 1.24 7.73
C CYS A 35 0.45 2.22 8.09
N ALA A 36 0.27 3.02 9.13
CA ALA A 36 1.29 3.94 9.62
C ALA A 36 2.44 3.19 10.30
N ALA A 37 2.13 2.14 11.07
CA ALA A 37 3.11 1.33 11.79
C ALA A 37 3.80 0.24 10.94
N SER A 38 3.31 -0.07 9.74
CA SER A 38 3.88 -1.13 8.91
C SER A 38 5.27 -0.78 8.38
N ASP A 39 6.12 -1.79 8.14
CA ASP A 39 7.43 -1.55 7.52
C ASP A 39 7.28 -1.01 6.09
N VAL A 40 6.32 -1.55 5.35
CA VAL A 40 6.02 -1.16 3.96
C VAL A 40 4.52 -0.91 3.83
N PHE A 41 4.15 0.18 3.15
CA PHE A 41 2.76 0.48 2.82
C PHE A 41 2.55 0.45 1.32
N ALA A 42 1.63 -0.38 0.81
CA ALA A 42 1.27 -0.42 -0.60
C ALA A 42 -0.06 0.30 -0.84
N MET A 43 -0.01 1.45 -1.50
CA MET A 43 -1.19 2.26 -1.77
C MET A 43 -1.89 1.81 -3.05
N THR A 44 -3.22 1.64 -2.97
CA THR A 44 -4.04 1.30 -4.13
C THR A 44 -4.41 2.55 -4.92
N ASP A 45 -4.90 3.60 -4.27
CA ASP A 45 -5.26 4.87 -4.89
C ASP A 45 -4.58 6.05 -4.21
N SER A 46 -3.82 6.84 -4.97
CA SER A 46 -3.15 8.03 -4.43
C SER A 46 -4.07 9.21 -4.15
N GLY A 47 -5.27 9.22 -4.72
CA GLY A 47 -6.25 10.28 -4.47
C GLY A 47 -7.07 10.05 -3.20
N SER A 48 -6.95 8.90 -2.54
CA SER A 48 -7.79 8.61 -1.37
C SER A 48 -7.30 9.34 -0.11
N GLN A 49 -8.24 9.63 0.80
CA GLN A 49 -7.94 10.26 2.09
C GLN A 49 -6.96 9.40 2.92
N LEU A 50 -7.19 8.08 3.00
CA LEU A 50 -6.32 7.17 3.74
C LEU A 50 -4.90 7.18 3.18
N SER A 51 -4.75 7.05 1.86
CA SER A 51 -3.44 7.06 1.22
C SER A 51 -2.67 8.35 1.46
N SER A 52 -3.37 9.49 1.40
CA SER A 52 -2.78 10.81 1.62
C SER A 52 -2.30 10.97 3.07
N LEU A 53 -3.14 10.59 4.04
CA LEU A 53 -2.81 10.63 5.46
C LEU A 53 -1.65 9.70 5.81
N VAL A 54 -1.70 8.44 5.39
CA VAL A 54 -0.65 7.45 5.68
C VAL A 54 0.67 7.88 5.03
N SER A 55 0.64 8.31 3.76
CA SER A 55 1.86 8.74 3.08
C SER A 55 2.48 9.97 3.75
N GLY A 56 1.65 10.95 4.14
CA GLY A 56 2.11 12.14 4.87
C GLY A 56 2.72 11.78 6.21
N PHE A 57 2.03 10.96 7.00
CA PHE A 57 2.51 10.50 8.31
C PHE A 57 3.85 9.76 8.19
N ARG A 58 3.95 8.79 7.28
CA ARG A 58 5.18 8.02 7.05
C ARG A 58 6.33 8.88 6.53
N THR A 59 6.04 9.88 5.70
CA THR A 59 7.07 10.81 5.22
C THR A 59 7.60 11.70 6.35
N TYR A 60 6.71 12.17 7.22
CA TYR A 60 7.07 13.09 8.29
C TYR A 60 7.73 12.38 9.49
N TYR A 61 7.16 11.27 9.95
CA TYR A 61 7.63 10.56 11.15
C TYR A 61 8.52 9.34 10.84
N GLY A 62 8.51 8.84 9.60
CA GLY A 62 9.23 7.61 9.25
C GLY A 62 10.73 7.78 9.03
N ASN A 63 11.29 9.00 9.14
CA ASN A 63 12.72 9.27 9.01
C ASN A 63 13.40 8.64 7.78
N GLY A 64 12.67 8.52 6.66
CA GLY A 64 13.17 7.85 5.45
C GLY A 64 13.19 6.31 5.48
N HIS A 65 12.76 5.68 6.57
CA HIS A 65 12.73 4.23 6.77
C HIS A 65 11.33 3.62 6.60
N ALA A 66 10.34 4.41 6.18
CA ALA A 66 8.96 3.99 6.01
C ALA A 66 8.51 4.03 4.53
N PRO A 67 9.01 3.12 3.67
CA PRO A 67 8.73 3.13 2.24
C PRO A 67 7.23 2.97 1.94
N THR A 68 6.76 3.72 0.93
CA THR A 68 5.43 3.60 0.36
C THR A 68 5.54 3.13 -1.09
N LEU A 69 4.88 2.03 -1.43
CA LEU A 69 4.81 1.46 -2.76
C LEU A 69 3.54 1.92 -3.46
N ARG A 70 3.66 2.37 -4.70
CA ARG A 70 2.52 2.65 -5.58
C ARG A 70 2.58 1.77 -6.82
N PRO A 71 2.05 0.54 -6.76
CA PRO A 71 2.04 -0.37 -7.91
C PRO A 71 1.28 0.22 -9.09
N ASN A 72 1.76 -0.03 -10.31
CA ASN A 72 0.98 0.28 -11.50
C ASN A 72 -0.19 -0.71 -11.59
N LYS A 73 -1.42 -0.24 -11.34
CA LYS A 73 -2.63 -1.07 -11.31
C LYS A 73 -2.78 -1.98 -12.52
N LYS A 74 -2.54 -1.45 -13.74
CA LYS A 74 -2.68 -2.21 -15.00
C LYS A 74 -1.66 -3.34 -15.09
N ARG A 75 -0.40 -3.06 -14.74
CA ARG A 75 0.66 -4.08 -14.76
C ARG A 75 0.49 -5.11 -13.66
N LEU A 76 0.12 -4.69 -12.46
CA LEU A 76 -0.17 -5.60 -11.36
C LEU A 76 -1.32 -6.55 -11.72
N ALA A 77 -2.40 -6.03 -12.29
CA ALA A 77 -3.52 -6.85 -12.76
C ALA A 77 -3.06 -7.88 -13.80
N ALA A 78 -2.28 -7.46 -14.81
CA ALA A 78 -1.75 -8.38 -15.81
C ALA A 78 -0.86 -9.48 -15.21
N ILE A 79 -0.02 -9.16 -14.23
CA ILE A 79 0.82 -10.14 -13.54
C ILE A 79 -0.03 -11.13 -12.72
N LEU A 80 -1.08 -10.63 -12.05
CA LEU A 80 -1.99 -11.48 -11.25
C LEU A 80 -2.91 -12.33 -12.12
N SER A 81 -3.26 -11.90 -13.33
CA SER A 81 -4.04 -12.71 -14.28
C SER A 81 -3.30 -13.95 -14.79
N ASP A 82 -1.96 -13.92 -14.82
CA ASP A 82 -1.11 -15.08 -15.16
C ASP A 82 -0.94 -16.08 -13.99
N SER A 83 -1.62 -15.86 -12.85
CA SER A 83 -1.34 -16.54 -11.57
C SER A 83 -1.52 -18.06 -11.56
N GLU A 84 -2.31 -18.64 -12.47
CA GLU A 84 -2.51 -20.09 -12.53
C GLU A 84 -1.31 -20.85 -13.13
N THR A 85 -0.40 -20.15 -13.83
CA THR A 85 0.72 -20.80 -14.57
C THR A 85 2.11 -20.26 -14.21
N ILE A 86 2.19 -19.15 -13.47
CA ILE A 86 3.45 -18.48 -13.18
C ILE A 86 4.18 -19.10 -11.97
N LYS A 87 5.47 -19.41 -12.15
CA LYS A 87 6.34 -19.79 -11.01
C LYS A 87 6.65 -18.58 -10.14
N TRP A 88 6.89 -18.81 -8.84
CA TRP A 88 7.15 -17.75 -7.87
C TRP A 88 8.31 -16.83 -8.28
N GLU A 89 9.40 -17.39 -8.81
CA GLU A 89 10.59 -16.63 -9.19
C GLU A 89 10.29 -15.63 -10.32
N ILE A 90 9.45 -16.03 -11.27
CA ILE A 90 9.02 -15.19 -12.39
C ILE A 90 8.05 -14.11 -11.90
N PHE A 91 7.12 -14.48 -11.00
CA PHE A 91 6.20 -13.54 -10.39
C PHE A 91 6.95 -12.46 -9.62
N GLU A 92 7.89 -12.85 -8.75
CA GLU A 92 8.70 -11.94 -7.95
C GLU A 92 9.50 -10.98 -8.85
N ASP A 93 10.18 -11.50 -9.89
CA ASP A 93 10.94 -10.68 -10.84
C ASP A 93 10.04 -9.64 -11.54
N ARG A 94 8.85 -10.04 -12.01
CA ARG A 94 7.90 -9.13 -12.66
C ARG A 94 7.40 -8.04 -11.69
N ILE A 95 7.08 -8.40 -10.45
CA ILE A 95 6.66 -7.43 -9.41
C ILE A 95 7.81 -6.47 -9.08
N ARG A 96 9.02 -6.98 -8.87
CA ARG A 96 10.21 -6.19 -8.56
C ARG A 96 10.50 -5.19 -9.69
N LYS A 97 10.50 -5.63 -10.95
CA LYS A 97 10.65 -4.76 -12.12
C LYS A 97 9.57 -3.67 -12.17
N MET A 98 8.31 -4.03 -11.93
CA MET A 98 7.22 -3.07 -11.87
C MET A 98 7.42 -2.01 -10.77
N VAL A 99 7.83 -2.42 -9.57
CA VAL A 99 8.06 -1.50 -8.44
C VAL A 99 9.22 -0.55 -8.74
N VAL A 100 10.37 -1.07 -9.20
CA VAL A 100 11.55 -0.26 -9.54
C VAL A 100 11.23 0.75 -10.63
N GLU A 101 10.51 0.35 -11.68
CA GLU A 101 10.12 1.27 -12.76
C GLU A 101 9.08 2.31 -12.30
N GLY A 102 8.16 1.92 -11.41
CA GLY A 102 7.17 2.84 -10.83
C GLY A 102 7.78 3.86 -9.88
N GLN A 103 8.89 3.52 -9.21
CA GLN A 103 9.62 4.40 -8.30
C GLN A 103 10.67 5.27 -8.99
N LYS A 104 10.94 5.09 -10.30
CA LYS A 104 11.82 5.99 -11.05
C LYS A 104 11.22 7.39 -11.06
N ILE A 105 11.73 8.24 -10.18
CA ILE A 105 11.44 9.67 -10.17
C ILE A 105 11.93 10.23 -11.50
N ARG A 106 11.00 10.51 -12.41
CA ARG A 106 11.30 11.35 -13.58
C ARG A 106 11.62 12.74 -13.06
N ARG A 107 12.90 13.11 -13.06
CA ARG A 107 13.30 14.51 -12.86
C ARG A 107 12.53 15.34 -13.90
N ARG A 108 11.78 16.35 -13.44
CA ARG A 108 11.16 17.29 -14.35
C ARG A 108 12.26 17.94 -15.21
N PRO A 109 12.09 18.04 -16.53
CA PRO A 109 13.03 18.78 -17.37
C PRO A 109 13.13 20.22 -16.86
N TYR A 110 14.33 20.78 -16.94
CA TYR A 110 14.58 22.18 -16.58
C TYR A 110 13.68 23.10 -17.42
N GLY A 111 13.01 24.07 -16.80
CA GLY A 111 12.19 25.08 -17.50
C GLY A 111 10.68 24.81 -17.61
N ARG A 112 10.13 23.75 -17.01
CA ARG A 112 8.67 23.56 -16.95
C ARG A 112 8.07 24.19 -15.69
N SER A 113 7.16 25.15 -15.90
CA SER A 113 6.32 25.74 -14.85
C SER A 113 5.52 24.67 -14.09
N ILE A 114 5.25 24.94 -12.81
CA ILE A 114 4.38 24.12 -11.95
C ILE A 114 2.90 24.38 -12.26
N TYR A 115 2.62 25.52 -12.89
CA TYR A 115 1.34 25.98 -13.39
C TYR A 115 1.25 25.81 -14.90
#